data_AF-A0A1F2VZ10-F1
#
_entry.id   AF-A0A1F2VZ10-F1
#
_cell.length_a   1.000
_cell.length_b   1.000
_cell.length_c   1.000
_cell.angle_alpha   90.00
_cell.angle_beta   90.00
_cell.angle_gamma   90.00
#
_symmetry.space_group_name_H-M   'P 1'
#
loop_
_entity.id
_entity.type
_entity.pdbx_description
1 polymer ?
#
loop_
_entity_poly.entity_id
_entity_poly.type
_entity_poly.pdbx_seq_one_letter_code
_entity_poly.pdbx_strand_id
1 'polypeptide(L)'
;MVVKEIFFYILFFLSGLFIGSFLNLLIYKIPRKLPIFGPVKTCPECSTTIPFYTKVPLVTLGLRGGRCWSCKNKIVFLSYQNTVVELLAASLFLANYIFFGFRLYGLYLISGIILCSILIIISFIDLKFKIIPNKIVLPFTLVGLSISTVIIVLENPGRWWQPLAYCAGAFIFMLIIHLIYPKGMGLGDVKLSLMLGAFLVKNVIVGLFLGFLIGSISGLILIISKKKKLRQ
;
A
#
# COMPACT_ATOMS: atom_id res chain seq x y z
N MET A 1 14.03 30.15 -0.85
CA MET A 1 13.49 28.99 -0.11
C MET A 1 12.31 28.38 -0.85
N VAL A 2 11.31 29.18 -1.23
CA VAL A 2 10.11 28.75 -1.98
C VAL A 2 10.40 27.92 -3.25
N VAL A 3 11.35 28.35 -4.10
CA VAL A 3 11.66 27.62 -5.36
C VAL A 3 12.21 26.21 -5.12
N LYS A 4 13.01 26.02 -4.06
CA LYS A 4 13.56 24.69 -3.71
C LYS A 4 12.46 23.76 -3.20
N GLU A 5 11.52 24.26 -2.41
CA GLU A 5 10.40 23.47 -1.89
C GLU A 5 9.43 23.06 -2.99
N ILE A 6 9.08 23.97 -3.89
CA ILE A 6 8.24 23.68 -5.06
C ILE A 6 8.87 22.57 -5.92
N PHE A 7 10.19 22.64 -6.15
CA PHE A 7 10.91 21.59 -6.88
C PHE A 7 10.74 20.21 -6.23
N PHE A 8 10.88 20.11 -4.91
CA PHE A 8 10.69 18.84 -4.21
C PHE A 8 9.23 18.37 -4.18
N TYR A 9 8.25 19.28 -4.07
CA TYR A 9 6.84 18.90 -4.20
C TYR A 9 6.55 18.24 -5.54
N ILE A 10 7.03 18.85 -6.63
CA ILE A 10 6.90 18.29 -7.98
C ILE A 10 7.64 16.95 -8.07
N LEU A 11 8.86 16.86 -7.53
CA LEU A 11 9.67 15.64 -7.56
C LEU A 11 8.97 14.47 -6.86
N PHE A 12 8.43 14.67 -5.65
CA PHE A 12 7.75 13.61 -4.89
C PHE A 12 6.40 13.23 -5.49
N PHE A 13 5.69 14.20 -6.05
CA PHE A 13 4.45 13.92 -6.76
C PHE A 13 4.70 13.09 -8.03
N LEU A 14 5.67 13.48 -8.85
CA LEU A 14 6.05 12.74 -10.06
C LEU A 14 6.60 11.35 -9.71
N SER A 15 7.48 11.24 -8.70
CA SER A 15 8.00 9.93 -8.29
C SER A 15 6.88 9.00 -7.82
N GLY A 16 5.90 9.52 -7.08
CA GLY A 16 4.72 8.76 -6.67
C GLY A 16 3.84 8.31 -7.86
N LEU A 17 3.72 9.12 -8.93
CA LEU A 17 3.05 8.67 -10.17
C LEU A 17 3.79 7.50 -10.83
N PHE A 18 5.12 7.61 -10.99
CA PHE A 18 5.93 6.55 -11.58
C PHE A 18 5.89 5.27 -10.75
N ILE A 19 6.07 5.39 -9.43
CA ILE A 19 6.02 4.28 -8.50
C ILE A 19 4.61 3.68 -8.48
N GLY A 20 3.57 4.50 -8.47
CA GLY A 20 2.18 4.04 -8.56
C GLY A 20 1.90 3.16 -9.79
N SER A 21 2.42 3.52 -10.96
CA SER A 21 2.34 2.67 -12.17
C SER A 21 3.04 1.32 -11.97
N PHE A 22 4.19 1.30 -11.28
CA PHE A 22 4.85 0.05 -10.89
C PHE A 22 4.04 -0.76 -9.87
N LEU A 23 3.43 -0.12 -8.87
CA LEU A 23 2.56 -0.79 -7.88
C LEU A 23 1.37 -1.48 -8.56
N ASN A 24 0.79 -0.88 -9.59
CA ASN A 24 -0.28 -1.51 -10.39
C ASN A 24 0.16 -2.83 -11.02
N LEU A 25 1.38 -2.88 -11.55
CA LEU A 25 1.96 -4.10 -12.11
C LEU A 25 2.16 -5.17 -11.02
N LEU A 26 2.58 -4.78 -9.81
CA LEU A 26 2.69 -5.69 -8.67
C LEU A 26 1.33 -6.23 -8.22
N ILE A 27 0.32 -5.37 -8.09
CA ILE A 27 -1.07 -5.76 -7.75
C ILE A 27 -1.60 -6.78 -8.76
N TYR A 28 -1.24 -6.65 -10.04
CA TYR A 28 -1.63 -7.62 -11.07
C TYR A 28 -0.89 -8.96 -10.96
N LYS A 29 0.41 -8.94 -10.70
CA LYS A 29 1.29 -10.12 -10.77
C LYS A 29 1.28 -11.00 -9.52
N ILE A 30 1.32 -10.39 -8.34
CA ILE A 30 1.48 -11.09 -7.06
C ILE A 30 0.39 -12.15 -6.83
N PRO A 31 -0.92 -11.84 -6.95
CA PRO A 31 -1.97 -12.84 -6.75
C PRO A 31 -1.93 -13.95 -7.82
N ARG A 32 -1.41 -13.66 -9.02
CA ARG A 32 -1.26 -14.63 -10.13
C ARG A 32 0.04 -15.43 -10.06
N LYS A 33 0.86 -15.25 -9.02
CA LYS A 33 2.17 -15.90 -8.86
C LYS A 33 3.12 -15.70 -10.05
N LEU A 34 2.94 -14.60 -10.80
CA LEU A 34 3.81 -14.24 -11.91
C LEU A 34 5.14 -13.68 -11.38
N PRO A 35 6.26 -13.83 -12.12
CA PRO A 35 7.54 -13.28 -11.72
C PRO A 35 7.44 -11.76 -11.53
N ILE A 36 7.94 -11.26 -10.39
CA ILE A 36 7.88 -9.84 -9.99
C ILE A 36 8.63 -9.00 -11.02
N PHE A 37 9.86 -9.42 -11.33
CA PHE A 37 10.71 -8.78 -12.33
C PHE A 37 10.33 -9.24 -13.73
N GLY A 38 10.38 -8.30 -14.68
CA GLY A 38 10.05 -8.53 -16.09
C GLY A 38 8.81 -7.74 -16.54
N PRO A 39 8.81 -7.12 -17.72
CA PRO A 39 7.66 -6.36 -18.20
C PRO A 39 6.52 -7.31 -18.62
N VAL A 40 5.27 -6.91 -18.35
CA VAL A 40 4.12 -7.50 -19.06
C VAL A 40 4.18 -6.96 -20.50
N LYS A 41 4.63 -7.78 -21.44
CA LYS A 41 4.80 -7.36 -22.83
C LYS A 41 3.58 -7.62 -23.69
N THR A 42 2.69 -8.53 -23.28
CA THR A 42 1.60 -9.01 -24.12
C THR A 42 0.24 -8.82 -23.45
N CYS A 43 -0.78 -8.56 -24.26
CA CYS A 43 -2.17 -8.56 -23.81
C CYS A 43 -2.60 -10.01 -23.45
N PRO A 44 -3.23 -10.24 -22.28
CA PRO A 44 -3.65 -11.59 -21.91
C PRO A 44 -4.70 -12.19 -22.85
N GLU A 45 -5.50 -11.36 -23.53
CA GLU A 45 -6.63 -11.83 -24.35
C GLU A 45 -6.26 -12.06 -25.81
N CYS A 46 -5.37 -11.25 -26.36
CA CYS A 46 -5.04 -11.29 -27.79
C CYS A 46 -3.55 -11.45 -28.07
N SER A 47 -2.73 -11.61 -27.03
CA SER A 47 -1.27 -11.79 -27.10
C SER A 47 -0.50 -10.70 -27.84
N THR A 48 -1.15 -9.61 -28.26
CA THR A 48 -0.51 -8.50 -28.94
C THR A 48 0.44 -7.77 -28.00
N THR A 49 1.57 -7.31 -28.53
CA THR A 49 2.57 -6.56 -27.78
C THR A 49 2.03 -5.21 -27.33
N ILE A 50 2.16 -4.91 -26.04
CA ILE A 50 1.72 -3.67 -25.41
C ILE A 50 2.90 -2.70 -25.40
N PRO A 51 2.82 -1.59 -26.15
CA PRO A 51 3.92 -0.64 -26.25
C PRO A 51 4.21 0.05 -24.91
N PHE A 52 5.48 0.37 -24.66
CA PHE A 52 5.93 0.92 -23.37
C PHE A 52 5.28 2.26 -23.00
N TYR A 53 5.00 3.14 -23.98
CA TYR A 53 4.38 4.44 -23.72
C TYR A 53 2.96 4.33 -23.14
N THR A 54 2.27 3.20 -23.38
CA THR A 54 0.97 2.94 -22.73
C THR A 54 1.11 2.58 -21.25
N LYS A 55 2.32 2.49 -20.70
CA LYS A 55 2.58 2.22 -19.27
C LYS A 55 3.00 3.48 -18.52
N VAL A 56 3.10 4.61 -19.22
CA VAL A 56 3.42 5.91 -18.62
C VAL A 56 2.23 6.36 -17.76
N PRO A 57 2.46 6.83 -16.51
CA PRO A 57 1.40 7.30 -15.62
C PRO A 57 0.53 8.36 -16.30
N LEU A 58 -0.77 8.38 -16.01
CA LEU A 58 -1.77 9.33 -16.55
C LEU A 58 -2.03 9.28 -18.07
N VAL A 59 -1.06 8.86 -18.89
CA VAL A 59 -1.20 8.72 -20.36
C VAL A 59 -2.19 7.61 -20.74
N THR A 60 -2.31 6.59 -19.88
CA THR A 60 -3.27 5.48 -20.00
C THR A 60 -4.73 5.94 -20.03
N LEU A 61 -5.05 7.01 -19.29
CA LEU A 61 -6.41 7.54 -19.19
C LEU A 61 -6.79 8.34 -20.42
N GLY A 62 -5.87 9.20 -20.90
CA GLY A 62 -6.10 10.12 -22.02
C GLY A 62 -6.23 9.43 -23.38
N LEU A 63 -5.53 8.32 -23.61
CA LEU A 63 -5.53 7.70 -24.94
C LEU A 63 -6.70 6.73 -25.18
N ARG A 64 -6.99 5.78 -24.27
CA ARG A 64 -7.99 4.71 -24.52
C ARG A 64 -8.70 4.14 -23.29
N GLY A 65 -8.60 4.79 -22.12
CA GLY A 65 -9.25 4.31 -20.88
C GLY A 65 -8.86 2.87 -20.49
N GLY A 66 -7.61 2.48 -20.80
CA GLY A 66 -7.09 1.16 -20.46
C GLY A 66 -7.49 -0.01 -21.36
N ARG A 67 -7.86 0.23 -22.61
CA ARG A 67 -8.20 -0.81 -23.58
C ARG A 67 -7.02 -1.19 -24.47
N CYS A 68 -6.92 -2.47 -24.84
CA CYS A 68 -5.94 -2.96 -25.81
C CYS A 68 -6.13 -2.31 -27.17
N TRP A 69 -5.06 -2.07 -27.94
CA TRP A 69 -5.18 -1.51 -29.29
C TRP A 69 -5.86 -2.51 -30.24
N SER A 70 -5.39 -3.77 -30.23
CA SER A 70 -5.87 -4.79 -31.17
C SER A 70 -7.28 -5.28 -30.83
N CYS A 71 -7.48 -5.86 -29.64
CA CYS A 71 -8.76 -6.50 -29.29
C CYS A 71 -9.80 -5.58 -28.64
N LYS A 72 -9.48 -4.32 -28.35
CA LYS A 72 -10.32 -3.35 -27.61
C LYS A 72 -10.81 -3.80 -26.23
N ASN A 73 -10.44 -4.99 -25.74
CA ASN A 73 -10.76 -5.45 -24.40
C ASN A 73 -10.05 -4.58 -23.35
N LYS A 74 -10.71 -4.37 -22.21
CA LYS A 74 -10.12 -3.68 -21.06
C LYS A 74 -8.99 -4.52 -20.49
N ILE A 75 -7.79 -3.96 -20.49
CA ILE A 75 -6.64 -4.57 -19.84
C ILE A 75 -6.68 -4.15 -18.37
N VAL A 76 -6.80 -5.13 -17.46
CA VAL A 76 -7.03 -4.87 -16.03
C VAL A 76 -5.95 -3.96 -15.41
N PHE A 77 -4.69 -4.10 -15.83
CA PHE A 77 -3.57 -3.28 -15.36
C PHE A 77 -3.40 -1.93 -16.10
N LEU A 78 -4.25 -1.61 -17.08
CA LEU A 78 -4.28 -0.32 -17.77
C LEU A 78 -5.59 0.47 -17.55
N SER A 79 -6.61 -0.14 -16.93
CA SER A 79 -7.93 0.46 -16.64
C SER A 79 -7.93 1.64 -15.63
N TYR A 80 -9.08 2.29 -15.44
CA TYR A 80 -9.31 3.44 -14.53
C TYR A 80 -8.79 3.23 -13.10
N GLN A 81 -8.83 2.00 -12.62
CA GLN A 81 -8.29 1.63 -11.31
C GLN A 81 -6.79 1.97 -11.16
N ASN A 82 -6.03 1.97 -12.25
CA ASN A 82 -4.60 2.26 -12.23
C ASN A 82 -4.33 3.75 -12.00
N THR A 83 -5.17 4.63 -12.55
CA THR A 83 -5.08 6.08 -12.29
C THR A 83 -5.39 6.41 -10.83
N VAL A 84 -6.34 5.69 -10.21
CA VAL A 84 -6.61 5.86 -8.78
C VAL A 84 -5.39 5.47 -7.95
N VAL A 85 -4.72 4.35 -8.27
CA VAL A 85 -3.49 3.92 -7.59
C VAL A 85 -2.35 4.92 -7.81
N GLU A 86 -2.17 5.42 -9.03
CA GLU A 86 -1.13 6.41 -9.37
C GLU A 86 -1.33 7.72 -8.61
N LEU A 87 -2.53 8.29 -8.65
CA LEU A 87 -2.86 9.53 -7.94
C LEU A 87 -2.78 9.35 -6.43
N LEU A 88 -3.25 8.21 -5.91
CA LEU A 88 -3.17 7.93 -4.49
C LEU A 88 -1.71 7.79 -4.04
N ALA A 89 -0.87 7.06 -4.78
CA ALA A 89 0.57 6.98 -4.51
C ALA A 89 1.23 8.37 -4.57
N ALA A 90 0.97 9.17 -5.61
CA ALA A 90 1.47 10.53 -5.74
C ALA A 90 1.06 11.42 -4.56
N SER A 91 -0.21 11.36 -4.15
CA SER A 91 -0.70 12.14 -3.00
C SER A 91 -0.06 11.70 -1.68
N LEU A 92 0.12 10.40 -1.45
CA LEU A 92 0.72 9.89 -0.22
C LEU A 92 2.21 10.21 -0.16
N PHE A 93 2.93 10.16 -1.29
CA PHE A 93 4.34 10.52 -1.35
C PHE A 93 4.55 12.01 -1.11
N LEU A 94 3.71 12.85 -1.73
CA LEU A 94 3.72 14.28 -1.48
C LEU A 94 3.37 14.60 -0.01
N ALA A 95 2.36 13.95 0.55
CA ALA A 95 2.01 14.11 1.96
C ALA A 95 3.16 13.72 2.89
N ASN A 96 3.82 12.57 2.64
CA ASN A 96 5.00 12.15 3.41
C ASN A 96 6.11 13.21 3.36
N TYR A 97 6.37 13.80 2.19
CA TYR A 97 7.35 14.87 2.07
C TYR A 97 6.95 16.14 2.84
N ILE A 98 5.67 16.54 2.79
CA ILE A 98 5.17 17.71 3.52
C ILE A 98 5.28 17.53 5.04
N PHE A 99 4.96 16.34 5.56
CA PHE A 99 4.97 16.09 7.01
C PHE A 99 6.36 15.80 7.59
N PHE A 100 7.19 15.01 6.89
CA PHE A 100 8.49 14.60 7.43
C PHE A 100 9.66 15.47 6.92
N GLY A 101 9.57 16.02 5.71
CA GLY A 101 10.65 16.78 5.09
C GLY A 101 11.94 15.97 4.89
N PHE A 102 12.98 16.63 4.35
CA PHE A 102 14.25 15.96 4.01
C PHE A 102 15.33 16.11 5.08
N ARG A 103 15.26 17.15 5.92
CA ARG A 103 16.44 17.67 6.65
C ARG A 103 16.74 17.00 7.99
N LEU A 104 15.71 16.62 8.75
CA LEU A 104 15.87 16.02 10.10
C LEU A 104 15.26 14.62 10.20
N TYR A 105 14.36 14.25 9.28
CA TYR A 105 13.55 13.02 9.36
C TYR A 105 13.60 12.18 8.09
N GLY A 106 14.73 12.19 7.36
CA GLY A 106 14.88 11.48 6.08
C GLY A 106 14.55 9.97 6.16
N LEU A 107 14.90 9.32 7.26
CA LEU A 107 14.56 7.91 7.50
C LEU A 107 13.05 7.69 7.70
N TYR A 108 12.35 8.62 8.37
CA TYR A 108 10.88 8.56 8.50
C TYR A 108 10.19 8.73 7.15
N LEU A 109 10.70 9.62 6.31
CA LEU A 109 10.19 9.81 4.95
C LEU A 109 10.34 8.52 4.12
N ILE A 110 11.50 7.88 4.17
CA ILE A 110 11.75 6.61 3.46
C ILE A 110 10.84 5.51 4.01
N SER A 111 10.75 5.39 5.34
CA SER A 111 9.87 4.44 6.03
C SER A 111 8.41 4.60 5.61
N GLY A 112 7.91 5.84 5.59
CA GLY A 112 6.54 6.17 5.21
C GLY A 112 6.26 5.91 3.73
N ILE A 113 7.19 6.23 2.83
CA ILE A 113 7.09 5.91 1.41
C ILE A 113 6.98 4.39 1.16
N ILE A 114 7.84 3.61 1.83
CA ILE A 114 7.82 2.15 1.75
C ILE A 114 6.49 1.61 2.27
N LEU A 115 6.09 2.04 3.47
CA LEU A 115 4.84 1.62 4.10
C LEU A 115 3.62 1.95 3.23
N CYS A 116 3.50 3.19 2.75
CA CYS A 116 2.40 3.61 1.88
C CYS A 116 2.35 2.76 0.61
N SER A 117 3.49 2.51 -0.03
CA SER A 117 3.56 1.68 -1.24
C SER A 117 3.05 0.26 -1.00
N ILE A 118 3.42 -0.35 0.13
CA ILE A 118 2.99 -1.70 0.50
C ILE A 118 1.51 -1.74 0.85
N LEU A 119 1.03 -0.76 1.63
CA LEU A 119 -0.38 -0.67 2.01
C LEU A 119 -1.28 -0.49 0.81
N ILE A 120 -0.86 0.27 -0.20
CA ILE A 120 -1.56 0.35 -1.49
C ILE A 120 -1.65 -1.04 -2.12
N ILE A 121 -0.54 -1.75 -2.26
CA ILE A 121 -0.54 -3.09 -2.87
C ILE A 121 -1.49 -4.02 -2.12
N ILE A 122 -1.36 -4.11 -0.78
CA ILE A 122 -2.15 -5.02 0.04
C ILE A 122 -3.63 -4.65 -0.03
N SER A 123 -3.99 -3.37 0.10
CA SER A 123 -5.39 -2.91 0.07
C SER A 123 -6.06 -3.26 -1.26
N PHE A 124 -5.38 -3.02 -2.38
CA PHE A 124 -5.94 -3.32 -3.71
C PHE A 124 -6.00 -4.81 -4.04
N ILE A 125 -5.06 -5.61 -3.54
CA ILE A 125 -5.13 -7.08 -3.63
C ILE A 125 -6.29 -7.59 -2.75
N ASP A 126 -6.43 -7.08 -1.53
CA ASP A 126 -7.49 -7.49 -0.61
C ASP A 126 -8.89 -7.16 -1.15
N LEU A 127 -9.09 -5.94 -1.68
CA LEU A 127 -10.36 -5.55 -2.30
C LEU A 127 -10.78 -6.46 -3.47
N LYS A 128 -9.82 -7.01 -4.22
CA LYS A 128 -10.07 -7.83 -5.42
C LYS A 128 -10.14 -9.33 -5.12
N PHE A 129 -9.22 -9.82 -4.31
CA PHE A 129 -8.97 -11.24 -4.10
C PHE A 129 -9.24 -11.69 -2.65
N LYS A 130 -9.41 -10.76 -1.71
CA LYS A 130 -9.60 -11.01 -0.27
C LYS A 130 -8.50 -11.87 0.36
N ILE A 131 -7.26 -11.62 -0.08
CA ILE A 131 -6.08 -12.37 0.35
C ILE A 131 -4.99 -11.37 0.73
N ILE A 132 -4.37 -11.58 1.89
CA ILE A 132 -3.18 -10.84 2.32
C ILE A 132 -1.94 -11.73 2.11
N PRO A 133 -1.11 -11.45 1.08
CA PRO A 133 0.00 -12.33 0.71
C PRO A 133 1.15 -12.25 1.72
N ASN A 134 1.44 -13.36 2.40
CA ASN A 134 2.56 -13.47 3.35
C ASN A 134 3.92 -13.12 2.71
N LYS A 135 4.08 -13.37 1.41
CA LYS A 135 5.28 -13.03 0.63
C LYS A 135 5.61 -11.53 0.63
N ILE A 136 4.63 -10.68 0.92
CA ILE A 136 4.83 -9.23 1.09
C ILE A 136 4.97 -8.94 2.59
N VAL A 137 4.00 -9.37 3.39
CA VAL A 137 3.92 -8.94 4.80
C VAL A 137 5.18 -9.29 5.59
N LEU A 138 5.66 -10.52 5.53
CA LEU A 138 6.81 -10.96 6.34
C LEU A 138 8.13 -10.23 6.03
N PRO A 139 8.60 -10.16 4.76
CA PRO A 139 9.84 -9.46 4.48
C PRO A 139 9.74 -7.97 4.78
N PHE A 140 8.58 -7.35 4.54
CA PHE A 140 8.41 -5.93 4.86
C PHE A 140 8.27 -5.65 6.35
N THR A 141 7.75 -6.58 7.16
CA THR A 141 7.84 -6.48 8.63
C THR A 141 9.30 -6.41 9.08
N LEU A 142 10.19 -7.24 8.50
CA LEU A 142 11.63 -7.18 8.81
C LEU A 142 12.24 -5.84 8.39
N VAL A 143 11.92 -5.35 7.20
CA VAL A 143 12.37 -4.03 6.72
C VAL A 143 11.89 -2.91 7.65
N GLY A 144 10.61 -2.92 8.04
CA GLY A 144 10.03 -1.95 8.95
C GLY A 144 10.70 -1.99 10.33
N LEU A 145 10.91 -3.19 10.89
CA LEU A 145 11.62 -3.35 12.16
C LEU A 145 13.03 -2.79 12.08
N SER A 146 13.79 -3.13 11.04
CA SER A 146 15.16 -2.65 10.86
C SER A 146 15.24 -1.13 10.73
N ILE A 147 14.33 -0.51 9.97
CA ILE A 147 14.32 0.94 9.81
C ILE A 147 13.91 1.61 11.13
N SER A 148 12.84 1.14 11.77
CA SER A 148 12.33 1.70 13.02
C SER A 148 13.30 1.53 14.20
N THR A 149 14.05 0.42 14.26
CA THR A 149 15.11 0.25 15.27
C THR A 149 16.25 1.22 15.04
N VAL A 150 16.73 1.37 13.80
CA VAL A 150 17.76 2.36 13.48
C VAL A 150 17.31 3.77 13.86
N ILE A 151 16.09 4.16 13.48
CA ILE A 151 15.52 5.46 13.84
C ILE A 151 15.53 5.67 15.36
N ILE A 152 14.97 4.73 16.13
CA ILE A 152 14.84 4.88 17.58
C ILE A 152 16.19 4.83 18.29
N VAL A 153 17.13 4.01 17.82
CA VAL A 153 18.48 3.95 18.39
C VAL A 153 19.22 5.26 18.16
N LEU A 154 19.07 5.90 17.00
CA LEU A 154 19.69 7.20 16.71
C LEU A 154 19.12 8.32 17.58
N GLU A 155 17.82 8.30 17.88
CA GLU A 155 17.19 9.32 18.73
C GLU A 155 17.38 9.06 20.22
N ASN A 156 17.24 7.80 20.65
CA ASN A 156 17.25 7.37 22.05
C ASN A 156 17.80 5.94 22.17
N PRO A 157 19.12 5.76 22.30
CA PRO A 157 19.77 4.45 22.33
C PRO A 157 19.19 3.47 23.37
N GLY A 158 18.74 3.97 24.53
CA GLY A 158 18.14 3.16 25.60
C GLY A 158 16.78 2.53 25.27
N ARG A 159 16.17 2.87 24.12
CA ARG A 159 14.82 2.45 23.73
C ARG A 159 14.79 1.51 22.52
N TRP A 160 15.92 0.88 22.20
CA TRP A 160 16.05 -0.07 21.07
C TRP A 160 15.01 -1.20 21.03
N TRP A 161 14.47 -1.58 22.19
CA TRP A 161 13.45 -2.64 22.32
C TRP A 161 12.02 -2.19 21.92
N GLN A 162 11.78 -0.88 21.81
CA GLN A 162 10.43 -0.35 21.54
C GLN A 162 9.81 -0.87 20.24
N PRO A 163 10.47 -0.84 19.07
CA PRO A 163 9.90 -1.36 17.82
C PRO A 163 9.46 -2.81 17.94
N LEU A 164 10.27 -3.64 18.60
CA LEU A 164 9.98 -5.05 18.81
C LEU A 164 8.76 -5.22 19.73
N ALA A 165 8.70 -4.48 20.83
CA ALA A 165 7.59 -4.52 21.76
C ALA A 165 6.25 -4.08 21.12
N TYR A 166 6.24 -2.99 20.34
CA TYR A 166 5.02 -2.54 19.67
C TYR A 166 4.61 -3.46 18.51
N CYS A 167 5.57 -4.01 17.77
CA CYS A 167 5.34 -5.02 16.74
C CYS A 167 4.69 -6.30 17.32
N ALA A 168 5.31 -6.87 18.35
CA ALA A 168 4.79 -8.05 19.04
C ALA A 168 3.46 -7.75 19.74
N GLY A 169 3.34 -6.60 20.40
CA GLY A 169 2.12 -6.16 21.09
C GLY A 169 0.93 -6.03 20.14
N ALA A 170 1.11 -5.39 18.97
CA ALA A 170 0.06 -5.27 17.96
C ALA A 170 -0.39 -6.65 17.44
N PHE A 171 0.57 -7.54 17.17
CA PHE A 171 0.29 -8.90 16.72
C PHE A 171 -0.46 -9.72 17.78
N ILE A 172 0.01 -9.72 19.02
CA ILE A 172 -0.62 -10.45 20.13
C ILE A 172 -2.03 -9.92 20.39
N PHE A 173 -2.21 -8.59 20.42
CA PHE A 173 -3.51 -7.97 20.61
C PHE A 173 -4.52 -8.42 19.54
N MET A 174 -4.13 -8.38 18.27
CA MET A 174 -4.99 -8.82 17.17
C MET A 174 -5.20 -10.33 17.16
N LEU A 175 -4.18 -11.10 17.56
CA LEU A 175 -4.29 -12.55 17.67
C LEU A 175 -5.29 -12.94 18.76
N ILE A 176 -5.29 -12.26 19.91
CA ILE A 176 -6.26 -12.48 20.98
C ILE A 176 -7.69 -12.20 20.47
N ILE A 177 -7.90 -11.08 19.76
CA ILE A 177 -9.21 -10.77 19.15
C ILE A 177 -9.65 -11.88 18.18
N HIS A 178 -8.72 -12.36 17.34
CA HIS A 178 -9.02 -13.45 16.41
C HIS A 178 -9.36 -14.76 17.12
N LEU A 179 -8.70 -15.08 18.23
CA LEU A 179 -9.00 -16.28 19.02
C LEU A 179 -10.37 -16.20 19.72
N ILE A 180 -10.75 -15.01 20.21
CA ILE A 180 -12.05 -14.78 20.84
C ILE A 180 -13.17 -14.83 19.80
N TYR A 181 -12.97 -14.21 18.63
CA TYR A 181 -13.99 -14.13 17.58
C TYR A 181 -13.43 -14.41 16.18
N PRO A 182 -13.15 -15.69 15.86
CA PRO A 182 -12.48 -16.08 14.61
C PRO A 182 -13.33 -15.81 13.36
N LYS A 183 -14.65 -15.70 13.50
CA LYS A 183 -15.56 -15.38 12.39
C LYS A 183 -15.56 -13.90 12.00
N GLY A 184 -15.15 -13.00 12.90
CA GLY A 184 -15.22 -11.55 12.64
C GLY A 184 -13.98 -10.97 11.99
N MET A 185 -12.81 -11.60 12.16
CA MET A 185 -11.55 -11.05 11.68
C MET A 185 -10.68 -12.14 11.07
N GLY A 186 -10.07 -11.85 9.92
CA GLY A 186 -9.21 -12.81 9.24
C GLY A 186 -7.81 -12.88 9.86
N LEU A 187 -7.16 -14.04 9.76
CA LEU A 187 -5.73 -14.18 10.10
C LEU A 187 -4.82 -13.24 9.28
N GLY A 188 -5.30 -12.76 8.13
CA GLY A 188 -4.61 -11.75 7.34
C GLY A 188 -4.45 -10.42 8.09
N ASP A 189 -5.49 -9.97 8.79
CA ASP A 189 -5.50 -8.71 9.53
C ASP A 189 -4.53 -8.75 10.72
N VAL A 190 -4.43 -9.90 11.39
CA VAL A 190 -3.45 -10.15 12.45
C VAL A 190 -2.03 -9.99 11.91
N LYS A 191 -1.73 -10.56 10.75
CA LYS A 191 -0.39 -10.42 10.13
C LYS A 191 -0.12 -9.00 9.65
N LEU A 192 -1.14 -8.31 9.16
CA LEU A 192 -1.02 -6.91 8.76
C LEU A 192 -0.70 -6.03 9.98
N SER A 193 -1.31 -6.29 11.13
CA SER A 193 -1.02 -5.57 12.38
C SER A 193 0.42 -5.72 12.86
N LEU A 194 1.03 -6.90 12.66
CA LEU A 194 2.45 -7.13 12.91
C LEU A 194 3.32 -6.18 12.07
N MET A 195 3.04 -6.11 10.77
CA MET A 195 3.77 -5.21 9.86
C MET A 195 3.53 -3.74 10.21
N LEU A 196 2.30 -3.34 10.54
CA LEU A 196 2.01 -1.97 10.98
C LEU A 196 2.76 -1.63 12.27
N GLY A 197 2.84 -2.54 13.24
CA GLY A 197 3.58 -2.35 14.48
C GLY A 197 5.08 -2.15 14.24
N ALA A 198 5.64 -2.84 13.25
CA ALA A 198 7.03 -2.68 12.84
C ALA A 198 7.35 -1.28 12.28
N PHE A 199 6.44 -0.67 11.51
CA PHE A 199 6.65 0.65 10.90
C PHE A 199 6.19 1.83 11.77
N LEU A 200 5.04 1.72 12.44
CA LEU A 200 4.45 2.83 13.19
C LEU A 200 4.92 2.90 14.64
N VAL A 201 5.44 1.79 15.20
CA VAL A 201 5.87 1.67 16.59
C VAL A 201 4.79 2.19 17.54
N LYS A 202 4.99 3.31 18.24
CA LYS A 202 4.01 3.90 19.17
C LYS A 202 2.68 4.26 18.48
N ASN A 203 2.74 4.70 17.22
CA ASN A 203 1.58 5.15 16.47
C ASN A 203 0.71 3.98 15.96
N VAL A 204 1.14 2.73 16.17
CA VAL A 204 0.36 1.54 15.73
C VAL A 204 -1.02 1.50 16.39
N ILE A 205 -1.13 1.92 17.64
CA ILE A 205 -2.39 1.91 18.40
C ILE A 205 -3.40 2.85 17.72
N VAL A 206 -2.96 4.07 17.40
CA VAL A 206 -3.79 5.05 16.70
C VAL A 206 -4.11 4.57 15.28
N GLY A 207 -3.13 4.00 14.58
CA GLY A 207 -3.32 3.44 13.23
C GLY A 207 -4.36 2.32 13.19
N LEU A 208 -4.29 1.36 14.12
CA LEU A 208 -5.26 0.27 14.23
C LEU A 208 -6.64 0.81 14.61
N PHE A 209 -6.72 1.72 15.59
CA PHE A 209 -7.99 2.33 16.00
C PHE A 209 -8.67 3.07 14.85
N LEU A 210 -7.94 3.94 14.14
CA LEU A 210 -8.46 4.64 12.97
C LEU A 210 -8.84 3.67 11.84
N GLY A 211 -8.05 2.62 11.62
CA GLY A 211 -8.35 1.58 10.66
C GLY A 211 -9.68 0.88 10.94
N PHE A 212 -9.90 0.46 12.19
CA PHE A 212 -11.17 -0.15 12.62
C PHE A 212 -12.34 0.83 12.52
N LEU A 213 -12.14 2.09 12.88
CA LEU A 213 -13.18 3.11 12.82
C LEU A 213 -13.62 3.37 11.37
N ILE A 214 -12.66 3.58 10.46
CA ILE A 214 -12.93 3.77 9.03
C ILE A 214 -13.54 2.50 8.40
N GLY A 215 -13.03 1.33 8.77
CA GLY A 215 -13.57 0.04 8.34
C GLY A 215 -15.02 -0.19 8.79
N SER A 216 -15.34 0.17 10.03
CA SER A 216 -16.69 0.07 10.59
C SER A 216 -17.66 1.04 9.89
N ILE A 217 -17.27 2.31 9.72
CA ILE A 217 -18.09 3.31 9.02
C ILE A 217 -18.35 2.89 7.57
N SER A 218 -17.32 2.48 6.84
CA SER A 218 -17.48 2.00 5.46
C SER A 218 -18.34 0.74 5.37
N GLY A 219 -18.23 -0.17 6.34
CA GLY A 219 -19.09 -1.34 6.48
C GLY A 219 -20.56 -0.96 6.70
N LEU A 220 -20.84 -0.03 7.61
CA LEU A 220 -22.17 0.49 7.90
C LEU A 220 -22.81 1.13 6.66
N ILE A 221 -22.07 1.99 5.95
CA ILE A 221 -22.54 2.64 4.71
C ILE A 221 -22.94 1.60 3.66
N LEU A 222 -22.16 0.52 3.51
CA LEU A 222 -22.45 -0.55 2.55
C LEU A 222 -23.70 -1.37 2.93
N ILE A 223 -23.95 -1.58 4.22
CA ILE A 223 -25.15 -2.26 4.72
C ILE A 223 -26.39 -1.38 4.50
N ILE A 224 -26.32 -0.09 4.87
CA ILE A 224 -27.41 0.88 4.70
C ILE A 224 -27.76 1.04 3.21
N SER A 225 -26.75 1.05 2.34
CA SER A 225 -26.95 1.14 0.88
C SER A 225 -27.53 -0.12 0.24
N LYS A 226 -27.89 -1.16 1.03
CA LYS A 226 -28.42 -2.47 0.58
C LYS A 226 -27.54 -3.23 -0.43
N LYS A 227 -26.26 -2.84 -0.58
CA LYS A 227 -25.30 -3.53 -1.46
C LYS A 227 -24.72 -4.81 -0.82
N LYS A 228 -24.99 -5.06 0.46
CA LYS A 228 -24.68 -6.31 1.18
C LYS A 228 -25.77 -6.63 2.21
N LYS A 229 -26.22 -7.90 2.26
CA LYS A 229 -27.02 -8.43 3.39
C LYS A 229 -26.10 -8.72 4.58
N LEU A 230 -26.53 -8.38 5.78
CA LEU A 230 -25.92 -8.82 7.05
C LEU A 230 -25.82 -10.35 7.02
N ARG A 231 -24.59 -10.88 7.03
CA ARG A 231 -24.35 -12.29 7.35
C ARG A 231 -24.36 -12.39 8.87
N GLN A 232 -25.53 -12.72 9.41
CA GLN A 232 -25.66 -13.28 10.76
C GLN A 232 -25.06 -14.69 10.77
#